data_AF-A0A7S0HDJ2-F1
#
_entry.id   AF-A0A7S0HDJ2-F1
#
_cell.length_a   1.000
_cell.length_b   1.000
_cell.length_c   1.000
_cell.angle_alpha   90.00
_cell.angle_beta   90.00
_cell.angle_gamma   90.00
#
_symmetry.space_group_name_H-M   'P 1'
#
loop_
_entity.id
_entity.type
_entity.pdbx_description
1 polymer ?
#
loop_
_entity_poly.entity_id
_entity_poly.type
_entity_poly.pdbx_seq_one_letter_code
_entity_poly.pdbx_strand_id
1 'polypeptide(L)'
;MDVAADIKTVYKFLEAREALEILADEDIGTAIMAVSSSEGGVQRSRAELEADSSNKQKAIRSISERYANDKISKEEIEYCLFSMGDFHAYLETNRRPVDEMIALLQANFDPNKSEQHYSLEICSGMRGSKLSHTHSTQYTFVLQSLQLWRHVTQEMFRLWILAEK
;
A
#
# COMPACT_ATOMS: atom_id res chain seq x y z
N MET A 1 22.08 20.24 -14.30
CA MET A 1 22.93 19.05 -14.31
C MET A 1 22.10 17.97 -13.66
N ASP A 2 21.42 17.19 -14.49
CA ASP A 2 20.50 16.15 -14.05
C ASP A 2 21.35 14.94 -13.66
N VAL A 3 21.61 14.77 -12.37
CA VAL A 3 22.40 13.65 -11.84
C VAL A 3 21.41 12.65 -11.25
N ALA A 4 20.62 12.02 -12.11
CA ALA A 4 19.88 10.83 -11.72
C ALA A 4 20.88 9.67 -11.75
N ALA A 5 21.25 9.17 -10.58
CA ALA A 5 21.96 7.90 -10.48
C ALA A 5 20.94 6.76 -10.67
N ASP A 6 21.37 5.64 -11.25
CA ASP A 6 20.52 4.46 -11.42
C ASP A 6 19.80 4.07 -10.12
N ILE A 7 18.48 3.84 -10.20
CA ILE A 7 17.70 3.34 -9.07
C ILE A 7 18.25 1.98 -8.62
N LYS A 8 18.65 1.91 -7.36
CA LYS A 8 19.05 0.67 -6.70
C LYS A 8 17.82 0.01 -6.08
N THR A 9 17.51 -1.20 -6.51
CA THR A 9 16.41 -2.00 -5.94
C THR A 9 16.95 -3.04 -4.98
N VAL A 10 16.13 -3.45 -3.99
CA VAL A 10 16.46 -4.57 -3.09
C VAL A 10 16.79 -5.83 -3.88
N TYR A 11 16.03 -6.12 -4.94
CA TYR A 11 16.30 -7.27 -5.80
C TYR A 11 17.71 -7.25 -6.40
N LYS A 12 18.11 -6.15 -7.08
CA LYS A 12 19.45 -6.03 -7.68
C LYS A 12 20.55 -6.07 -6.62
N PHE A 13 20.29 -5.50 -5.43
CA PHE A 13 21.24 -5.48 -4.33
C PHE A 13 21.52 -6.88 -3.77
N LEU A 14 20.47 -7.70 -3.60
CA LEU A 14 20.56 -9.09 -3.14
C LEU A 14 21.13 -10.01 -4.23
N GLU A 15 20.74 -9.82 -5.48
CA GLU A 15 21.27 -10.56 -6.63
C GLU A 15 22.79 -10.42 -6.74
N ALA A 16 23.30 -9.19 -6.62
CA ALA A 16 24.74 -8.91 -6.66
C ALA A 16 25.54 -9.54 -5.51
N ARG A 17 24.87 -9.99 -4.44
CA ARG A 17 25.47 -10.66 -3.27
C ARG A 17 25.14 -12.15 -3.20
N GLU A 18 24.47 -12.70 -4.22
CA GLU A 18 23.99 -14.08 -4.27
C GLU A 18 23.11 -14.44 -3.05
N ALA A 19 22.21 -13.53 -2.66
CA ALA A 19 21.37 -13.65 -1.47
C ALA A 19 19.86 -13.56 -1.78
N LEU A 20 19.45 -14.02 -2.96
CA LEU A 20 18.03 -13.96 -3.40
C LEU A 20 17.12 -14.93 -2.64
N GLU A 21 17.68 -15.98 -2.03
CA GLU A 21 16.96 -16.93 -1.21
C GLU A 21 16.27 -16.28 0.01
N ILE A 22 16.76 -15.11 0.47
CA ILE A 22 16.11 -14.30 1.50
C ILE A 22 14.67 -13.97 1.10
N LEU A 23 14.44 -13.69 -0.20
CA LEU A 23 13.12 -13.34 -0.72
C LEU A 23 12.11 -14.50 -0.67
N ALA A 24 12.60 -15.73 -0.49
CA ALA A 24 11.79 -16.94 -0.37
C ALA A 24 11.67 -17.46 1.07
N ASP A 25 12.20 -16.74 2.06
CA ASP A 25 12.12 -17.15 3.46
C ASP A 25 10.67 -17.18 3.95
N GLU A 26 10.33 -18.21 4.74
CA GLU A 26 8.98 -18.41 5.26
C GLU A 26 8.45 -17.24 6.11
N ASP A 27 9.35 -16.55 6.82
CA ASP A 27 9.02 -15.44 7.71
C ASP A 27 9.06 -14.08 6.99
N ILE A 28 9.34 -14.03 5.68
CA ILE A 28 9.52 -12.75 4.97
C ILE A 28 8.26 -11.88 5.04
N GLY A 29 7.08 -12.49 4.93
CA GLY A 29 5.80 -11.77 5.05
C GLY A 29 5.67 -11.08 6.41
N THR A 30 6.05 -11.76 7.49
CA THR A 30 6.07 -11.22 8.86
C THR A 30 7.12 -10.11 9.02
N ALA A 31 8.28 -10.25 8.37
CA ALA A 31 9.35 -9.26 8.46
C ALA A 31 8.98 -7.95 7.75
N ILE A 32 8.25 -8.02 6.63
CA ILE A 32 7.93 -6.83 5.80
C ILE A 32 6.52 -6.27 6.05
N MET A 33 5.67 -6.92 6.84
CA MET A 33 4.31 -6.45 7.09
C MET A 33 4.27 -5.03 7.67
N ALA A 34 3.26 -4.26 7.30
CA ALA A 34 2.95 -2.98 7.93
C ALA A 34 2.17 -3.22 9.23
N VAL A 35 2.61 -2.59 10.33
CA VAL A 35 1.85 -2.62 11.59
C VAL A 35 0.80 -1.53 11.52
N SER A 36 -0.45 -1.92 11.28
CA SER A 36 -1.57 -0.98 11.14
C SER A 36 -2.40 -0.86 12.41
N SER A 37 -2.84 0.36 12.73
CA SER A 37 -3.62 0.69 13.92
C SER A 37 -5.10 0.28 13.83
N SER A 38 -5.58 -0.02 12.63
CA SER A 38 -6.92 -0.53 12.38
C SER A 38 -6.84 -1.72 11.43
N GLU A 39 -7.91 -2.48 11.28
CA GLU A 39 -8.05 -3.53 10.26
C GLU A 39 -9.53 -3.65 9.89
N GLY A 40 -9.85 -3.55 8.60
CA GLY A 40 -11.25 -3.57 8.14
C GLY A 40 -12.13 -2.47 8.76
N GLY A 41 -11.56 -1.29 9.03
CA GLY A 41 -12.25 -0.17 9.70
C GLY A 41 -12.42 -0.33 11.21
N VAL A 42 -11.92 -1.42 11.81
CA VAL A 42 -11.97 -1.66 13.26
C VAL A 42 -10.64 -1.26 13.90
N GLN A 43 -10.70 -0.48 14.98
CA GLN A 43 -9.51 -0.08 15.73
C GLN A 43 -8.91 -1.29 16.46
N ARG A 44 -7.60 -1.51 16.30
CA ARG A 44 -6.87 -2.59 16.98
C ARG A 44 -6.39 -2.14 18.35
N SER A 45 -6.32 -3.10 19.28
CA SER A 45 -5.83 -2.86 20.63
C SER A 45 -4.32 -2.64 20.64
N ARG A 46 -3.84 -1.91 21.64
CA ARG A 46 -2.40 -1.69 21.84
C ARG A 46 -1.62 -3.01 21.98
N ALA A 47 -2.19 -4.00 22.65
CA ALA A 47 -1.56 -5.30 22.85
C ALA A 47 -1.34 -6.05 21.52
N GLU A 48 -2.29 -5.97 20.58
CA GLU A 48 -2.15 -6.55 19.24
C GLU A 48 -1.05 -5.85 18.44
N LEU A 49 -0.98 -4.52 18.50
CA LEU A 49 0.07 -3.75 17.82
C LEU A 49 1.46 -4.06 18.36
N GLU A 50 1.58 -4.19 19.69
CA GLU A 50 2.82 -4.58 20.34
C GLU A 50 3.22 -6.02 19.99
N ALA A 51 2.26 -6.94 19.88
CA ALA A 51 2.50 -8.31 19.45
C ALA A 51 3.02 -8.37 17.99
N ASP A 52 2.37 -7.66 17.06
CA ASP A 52 2.81 -7.58 15.66
C ASP A 52 4.21 -6.98 15.55
N SER A 53 4.46 -5.88 16.25
CA SER A 53 5.78 -5.22 16.27
C SER A 53 6.86 -6.16 16.82
N SER A 54 6.56 -6.89 17.89
CA SER A 54 7.46 -7.90 18.46
C SER A 54 7.74 -9.04 17.49
N ASN A 55 6.70 -9.58 16.83
CA ASN A 55 6.83 -10.67 15.86
C ASN A 55 7.62 -10.23 14.63
N LYS A 56 7.34 -9.04 14.09
CA LYS A 56 8.11 -8.42 13.01
C LYS A 56 9.59 -8.28 13.37
N GLN A 57 9.90 -7.75 14.56
CA GLN A 57 11.28 -7.59 14.99
C GLN A 57 12.02 -8.94 15.16
N LYS A 58 11.32 -9.98 15.64
CA LYS A 58 11.86 -11.34 15.73
C LYS A 58 12.11 -11.93 14.35
N ALA A 59 11.19 -11.78 13.40
CA ALA A 59 11.34 -12.24 12.03
C ALA A 59 12.53 -11.58 11.35
N ILE A 60 12.64 -10.24 11.42
CA ILE A 60 13.77 -9.48 10.89
C ILE A 60 15.09 -10.00 11.45
N ARG A 61 15.18 -10.17 12.77
CA ARG A 61 16.39 -10.67 13.44
C ARG A 61 16.73 -12.10 13.03
N SER A 62 15.73 -12.98 12.96
CA SER A 62 15.89 -14.39 12.58
C SER A 62 16.43 -14.51 11.16
N ILE A 63 15.83 -13.80 10.21
CA ILE A 63 16.25 -13.78 8.81
C ILE A 63 17.66 -13.18 8.69
N SER A 64 17.92 -12.04 9.33
CA SER A 64 19.21 -11.37 9.22
C SER A 64 20.35 -12.19 9.82
N GLU A 65 20.12 -12.91 10.92
CA GLU A 65 21.10 -13.82 11.52
C GLU A 65 21.29 -15.10 10.68
N ARG A 66 20.23 -15.61 10.04
CA ARG A 66 20.25 -16.85 9.26
C ARG A 66 21.01 -16.71 7.95
N TYR A 67 20.83 -15.61 7.23
CA TYR A 67 21.38 -15.44 5.88
C TYR A 67 22.66 -14.60 5.82
N ALA A 68 23.06 -13.95 6.92
CA ALA A 68 24.31 -13.20 6.96
C ALA A 68 25.52 -14.10 6.68
N ASN A 69 26.41 -13.65 5.80
CA ASN A 69 27.60 -14.36 5.39
C ASN A 69 28.67 -13.38 4.86
N ASP A 70 29.78 -13.89 4.33
CA ASP A 70 30.90 -13.06 3.85
C ASP A 70 30.53 -12.09 2.71
N LYS A 71 29.42 -12.33 1.99
CA LYS A 71 28.94 -11.49 0.87
C LYS A 71 27.89 -10.47 1.28
N ILE A 72 27.21 -10.67 2.41
CA ILE A 72 26.13 -9.78 2.87
C ILE A 72 26.07 -9.72 4.39
N SER A 73 26.12 -8.52 4.94
CA SER A 73 26.07 -8.34 6.39
C SER A 73 24.65 -8.43 6.95
N LYS A 74 24.53 -8.71 8.24
CA LYS A 74 23.24 -8.70 8.96
C LYS A 74 22.52 -7.35 8.77
N GLU A 75 23.26 -6.26 8.90
CA GLU A 75 22.75 -4.89 8.77
C GLU A 75 22.27 -4.60 7.35
N GLU A 76 22.96 -5.11 6.33
CA GLU A 76 22.53 -4.98 4.93
C GLU A 76 21.22 -5.74 4.67
N ILE A 77 21.05 -6.92 5.26
CA ILE A 77 19.79 -7.69 5.18
C ILE A 77 18.66 -6.93 5.89
N GLU A 78 18.90 -6.45 7.10
CA GLU A 78 17.92 -5.66 7.85
C GLU A 78 17.49 -4.42 7.06
N TYR A 79 18.44 -3.72 6.43
CA TYR A 79 18.15 -2.58 5.56
C TYR A 79 17.26 -2.96 4.37
N CYS A 80 17.51 -4.10 3.73
CA CYS A 80 16.65 -4.62 2.67
C CYS A 80 15.23 -4.92 3.16
N LEU A 81 15.10 -5.56 4.33
CA LEU A 81 13.79 -5.89 4.93
C LEU A 81 13.03 -4.61 5.33
N PHE A 82 13.71 -3.60 5.87
CA PHE A 82 13.10 -2.30 6.17
C PHE A 82 12.63 -1.59 4.91
N SER A 83 13.44 -1.57 3.85
CA SER A 83 13.07 -0.95 2.57
C SER A 83 11.84 -1.61 1.94
N MET A 84 11.74 -2.95 1.99
CA MET A 84 10.51 -3.65 1.58
C MET A 84 9.35 -3.35 2.53
N GLY A 85 9.61 -3.26 3.83
CA GLY A 85 8.62 -2.85 4.83
C GLY A 85 8.03 -1.46 4.59
N ASP A 86 8.85 -0.51 4.14
CA ASP A 86 8.40 0.84 3.78
C ASP A 86 7.44 0.82 2.58
N PHE A 87 7.67 -0.07 1.61
CA PHE A 87 6.72 -0.30 0.51
C PHE A 87 5.36 -0.79 1.03
N HIS A 88 5.34 -1.75 1.94
CA HIS A 88 4.10 -2.22 2.56
C HIS A 88 3.41 -1.15 3.40
N ALA A 89 4.18 -0.37 4.18
CA ALA A 89 3.65 0.75 4.95
C ALA A 89 3.05 1.86 4.05
N TYR A 90 3.66 2.11 2.89
CA TYR A 90 3.12 3.01 1.87
C TYR A 90 1.77 2.53 1.36
N LEU A 91 1.63 1.26 0.98
CA LEU A 91 0.35 0.70 0.53
C LEU A 91 -0.72 0.80 1.62
N GLU A 92 -0.35 0.46 2.86
CA GLU A 92 -1.25 0.55 4.00
C GLU A 92 -1.75 1.98 4.24
N THR A 93 -0.89 2.99 4.06
CA THR A 93 -1.27 4.38 4.30
C THR A 93 -2.04 5.01 3.14
N ASN A 94 -1.74 4.62 1.89
CA ASN A 94 -2.25 5.32 0.70
C ASN A 94 -3.33 4.57 -0.05
N ARG A 95 -3.22 3.23 -0.13
CA ARG A 95 -4.16 2.40 -0.88
C ARG A 95 -5.32 1.98 0.00
N ARG A 96 -5.06 1.56 1.24
CA ARG A 96 -6.12 1.04 2.11
C ARG A 96 -7.30 2.01 2.29
N PRO A 97 -7.11 3.33 2.51
CA PRO A 97 -8.24 4.24 2.60
C PRO A 97 -9.09 4.27 1.32
N VAL A 98 -8.47 4.06 0.15
CA VAL A 98 -9.19 3.96 -1.13
C VAL A 98 -10.01 2.67 -1.19
N ASP A 99 -9.45 1.54 -0.74
CA ASP A 99 -10.17 0.26 -0.63
C ASP A 99 -11.37 0.39 0.34
N GLU A 100 -11.20 1.06 1.48
CA GLU A 100 -12.28 1.33 2.44
C GLU A 100 -13.37 2.23 1.83
N MET A 101 -13.00 3.28 1.10
CA MET A 101 -13.97 4.15 0.40
C MET A 101 -14.76 3.40 -0.67
N ILE A 102 -14.12 2.48 -1.40
CA ILE A 102 -14.82 1.60 -2.36
C ILE A 102 -15.81 0.70 -1.63
N ALA A 103 -15.38 0.06 -0.54
CA ALA A 103 -16.25 -0.81 0.26
C ALA A 103 -17.47 -0.04 0.81
N LEU A 104 -17.25 1.16 1.35
CA LEU A 104 -18.33 2.03 1.83
C LEU A 104 -19.28 2.44 0.70
N LEU A 105 -18.77 2.83 -0.47
CA LEU A 105 -19.62 3.18 -1.62
C LEU A 105 -20.49 1.99 -2.05
N GLN A 106 -19.90 0.80 -2.15
CA GLN A 106 -20.60 -0.40 -2.61
C GLN A 106 -21.58 -0.95 -1.58
N ALA A 107 -21.28 -0.82 -0.28
CA ALA A 107 -22.16 -1.30 0.78
C ALA A 107 -23.37 -0.39 1.02
N ASN A 108 -23.26 0.90 0.74
CA ASN A 108 -24.27 1.89 1.14
C ASN A 108 -25.06 2.52 -0.02
N PHE A 109 -24.69 2.30 -1.28
CA PHE A 109 -25.37 2.91 -2.43
C PHE A 109 -25.66 1.90 -3.54
N ASP A 110 -26.90 1.90 -4.04
CA ASP A 110 -27.29 1.18 -5.25
C ASP A 110 -27.02 2.06 -6.50
N PRO A 111 -26.27 1.56 -7.50
CA PRO A 111 -25.87 2.36 -8.67
C PRO A 111 -27.06 2.84 -9.53
N ASN A 112 -28.20 2.16 -9.48
CA ASN A 112 -29.36 2.42 -10.32
C ASN A 112 -30.52 3.05 -9.56
N LYS A 113 -30.49 3.02 -8.22
CA LYS A 113 -31.59 3.48 -7.38
C LYS A 113 -31.10 4.40 -6.26
N SER A 114 -31.49 5.66 -6.34
CA SER A 114 -31.28 6.60 -5.23
C SER A 114 -32.33 6.43 -4.14
N GLU A 115 -31.89 6.36 -2.88
CA GLU A 115 -32.78 6.48 -1.73
C GLU A 115 -33.10 7.95 -1.43
N GLN A 116 -34.29 8.19 -0.87
CA GLN A 116 -34.73 9.54 -0.52
C GLN A 116 -33.74 10.17 0.47
N HIS A 117 -33.24 11.37 0.14
CA HIS A 117 -32.18 12.11 0.87
C HIS A 117 -30.74 11.58 0.75
N TYR A 118 -30.51 10.43 0.11
CA TYR A 118 -29.17 9.85 -0.09
C TYR A 118 -28.79 9.77 -1.58
N SER A 119 -29.34 10.67 -2.40
CA SER A 119 -28.91 10.78 -3.79
C SER A 119 -27.50 11.33 -3.90
N LEU A 120 -26.63 10.66 -4.65
CA LEU A 120 -25.32 11.12 -5.06
C LEU A 120 -25.37 12.16 -6.20
N GLU A 121 -26.54 12.55 -6.68
CA GLU A 121 -26.67 13.52 -7.76
C GLU A 121 -25.94 14.85 -7.46
N ILE A 122 -25.23 15.37 -8.46
CA ILE A 122 -24.66 16.72 -8.42
C ILE A 122 -25.30 17.54 -9.52
N CYS A 123 -25.73 18.76 -9.19
CA CYS A 123 -26.35 19.68 -10.14
C CYS A 123 -25.51 20.95 -10.27
N SER A 124 -25.18 21.35 -11.50
CA SER A 124 -24.44 22.58 -11.75
C SER A 124 -25.18 23.79 -11.16
N GLY A 125 -24.45 24.70 -10.53
CA GLY A 125 -24.99 25.88 -9.83
C GLY A 125 -25.50 25.58 -8.42
N MET A 126 -25.72 24.31 -8.06
CA MET A 126 -26.07 23.93 -6.69
C MET A 126 -24.79 23.83 -5.85
N ARG A 127 -24.71 24.59 -4.74
CA ARG A 127 -23.55 24.63 -3.84
C ARG A 127 -22.20 24.88 -4.54
N GLY A 128 -22.19 25.59 -5.67
CA GLY A 128 -20.98 25.91 -6.42
C GLY A 128 -20.45 24.78 -7.32
N SER A 129 -21.20 23.69 -7.51
CA SER A 129 -20.83 22.65 -8.48
C SER A 129 -20.79 23.23 -9.90
N LYS A 130 -19.77 22.86 -10.68
CA LYS A 130 -19.67 23.14 -12.12
C LYS A 130 -20.11 21.95 -12.99
N LEU A 131 -20.46 20.83 -12.36
CA LEU A 131 -20.80 19.58 -13.00
C LEU A 131 -22.25 19.21 -12.70
N SER A 132 -22.89 18.54 -13.66
CA SER A 132 -24.23 17.96 -13.53
C SER A 132 -24.16 16.46 -13.82
N HIS A 133 -24.34 15.62 -12.82
CA HIS A 133 -24.41 14.16 -12.94
C HIS A 133 -25.63 13.64 -12.22
N THR A 134 -26.36 12.72 -12.85
CA THR A 134 -27.37 11.90 -12.17
C THR A 134 -26.74 11.04 -11.08
N HIS A 135 -27.54 10.48 -10.18
CA HIS A 135 -27.07 9.52 -9.17
C HIS A 135 -26.18 8.43 -9.77
N SER A 136 -26.67 7.75 -10.82
CA SER A 136 -25.96 6.63 -11.46
C SER A 136 -24.65 7.07 -12.12
N THR A 137 -24.67 8.23 -12.78
CA THR A 137 -23.47 8.83 -13.37
C THR A 137 -22.45 9.17 -12.30
N GLN A 138 -22.87 9.80 -11.19
CA GLN A 138 -21.95 10.17 -10.11
C GLN A 138 -21.41 8.93 -9.40
N TYR A 139 -22.24 7.94 -9.11
CA TYR A 139 -21.79 6.66 -8.52
C TYR A 139 -20.68 6.04 -9.38
N THR A 140 -20.93 5.93 -10.69
CA THR A 140 -19.98 5.34 -11.64
C THR A 140 -18.69 6.15 -11.71
N PHE A 141 -18.78 7.47 -11.78
CA PHE A 141 -17.63 8.36 -11.81
C PHE A 141 -16.76 8.21 -10.54
N VAL A 142 -17.38 8.19 -9.36
CA VAL A 142 -16.67 8.04 -8.08
C VAL A 142 -16.01 6.66 -8.01
N LEU A 143 -16.72 5.58 -8.34
CA LEU A 143 -16.17 4.23 -8.32
C LEU A 143 -14.97 4.09 -9.27
N GLN A 144 -15.09 4.57 -10.51
CA GLN A 144 -14.00 4.54 -11.49
C GLN A 144 -12.80 5.36 -11.03
N SER A 145 -13.04 6.53 -10.44
CA SER A 145 -11.97 7.39 -9.90
C SER A 145 -11.24 6.70 -8.75
N LEU A 146 -11.97 6.09 -7.81
CA LEU A 146 -11.38 5.33 -6.71
C LEU A 146 -10.59 4.12 -7.22
N GLN A 147 -11.12 3.37 -8.19
CA GLN A 147 -10.41 2.25 -8.82
C GLN A 147 -9.12 2.72 -9.49
N LEU A 148 -9.15 3.84 -10.22
CA LEU A 148 -7.95 4.45 -10.81
C LEU A 148 -6.91 4.74 -9.73
N TRP A 149 -7.28 5.45 -8.66
CA TRP A 149 -6.36 5.78 -7.57
C TRP A 149 -5.82 4.53 -6.86
N ARG A 150 -6.64 3.51 -6.67
CA ARG A 150 -6.21 2.22 -6.12
C ARG A 150 -5.14 1.55 -6.99
N HIS A 151 -5.26 1.63 -8.32
CA HIS A 151 -4.28 1.08 -9.25
C HIS A 151 -3.00 1.92 -9.30
N VAL A 152 -3.13 3.25 -9.38
CA VAL A 152 -1.99 4.18 -9.39
C VAL A 152 -1.16 4.03 -8.12
N THR A 153 -1.80 3.98 -6.94
CA THR A 153 -1.10 3.79 -5.66
C THR A 153 -0.39 2.45 -5.61
N GLN A 154 -1.02 1.35 -6.06
CA GLN A 154 -0.36 0.05 -6.06
C GLN A 154 0.86 -0.01 -6.98
N GLU A 155 0.78 0.60 -8.16
CA GLU A 155 1.86 0.56 -9.15
C GLU A 155 2.85 1.73 -9.02
N MET A 156 2.71 2.60 -8.00
CA MET A 156 3.43 3.87 -7.91
C MET A 156 4.94 3.72 -8.09
N PHE A 157 5.57 2.79 -7.37
CA PHE A 157 7.02 2.58 -7.46
C PHE A 157 7.46 2.03 -8.81
N ARG A 158 6.64 1.19 -9.45
CA ARG A 158 6.92 0.71 -10.81
C ARG A 158 6.81 1.83 -11.83
N LEU A 159 5.77 2.67 -11.72
CA LEU A 159 5.59 3.86 -12.54
C LEU A 159 6.77 4.82 -12.36
N TRP A 160 7.23 5.01 -11.12
CA TRP A 160 8.39 5.84 -10.81
C TRP A 160 9.66 5.30 -11.46
N ILE A 161 9.95 3.99 -11.33
CA ILE A 161 11.11 3.36 -11.98
C ILE A 161 11.07 3.51 -13.51
N LEU A 162 9.89 3.45 -14.12
CA LEU A 162 9.74 3.65 -15.57
C LEU A 162 9.87 5.12 -16.00
N ALA A 163 9.61 6.06 -15.08
CA ALA A 163 9.68 7.49 -15.33
C ALA A 163 11.09 8.05 -15.12
N GLU A 164 11.85 7.52 -14.16
CA GLU A 164 13.26 7.84 -13.99
C GLU A 164 14.09 7.17 -15.09
N LYS A 165 14.96 7.97 -15.72
CA LYS A 165 15.91 7.57 -16.76
C LYS A 165 17.33 7.70 -16.25
#